data_AF-A0A087UT09-F1
#
_entry.id   AF-A0A087UT09-F1
#
_cell.length_a   1.000
_cell.length_b   1.000
_cell.length_c   1.000
_cell.angle_alpha   90.00
_cell.angle_beta   90.00
_cell.angle_gamma   90.00
#
_symmetry.space_group_name_H-M   'P 1'
#
loop_
_entity.id
_entity.type
_entity.pdbx_description
1 polymer ?
#
loop_
_entity_poly.entity_id
_entity_poly.type
_entity_poly.pdbx_seq_one_letter_code
_entity_poly.pdbx_strand_id
1 'polypeptide(L)'
;MEEGTFNQTPITALSLRTRMKIALFLNPPRELLSHEKVPGDYRGLAELMQFAYIEIQNFGTYQEPTMKLLDTWGKRQGATFGKLMELLQELQRYDLLAQVVPLLEEDAAAYQRRIHMQRNGQHLIQDPEVTSGDSLNSSQYLTVDDFLSGESTLYHAFMLHSDAPEDVSFAIELTRKLESEGMKIFLRNR
;
A
#
# COMPACT_ATOMS: atom_id res chain seq x y z
N MET A 1 -23.70 9.27 -1.48
CA MET A 1 -22.58 9.30 -0.52
C MET A 1 -22.70 10.63 0.21
N GLU A 2 -22.67 10.67 1.55
CA GLU A 2 -22.67 11.96 2.24
C GLU A 2 -21.37 12.69 1.89
N GLU A 3 -21.46 13.86 1.22
CA GLU A 3 -20.30 14.63 0.73
C GLU A 3 -19.24 14.88 1.81
N GLY A 4 -19.65 15.00 3.08
CA GLY A 4 -18.76 15.18 4.22
C GLY A 4 -17.81 14.00 4.46
N THR A 5 -18.21 12.77 4.14
CA THR A 5 -17.40 11.57 4.36
C THR A 5 -16.35 11.34 3.28
N PHE A 6 -16.66 11.72 2.04
CA PHE A 6 -15.73 11.61 0.91
C PHE A 6 -14.53 12.54 1.09
N ASN A 7 -14.79 13.83 1.37
CA ASN A 7 -13.76 14.85 1.50
C ASN A 7 -12.78 14.60 2.67
N GLN A 8 -13.22 13.88 3.70
CA GLN A 8 -12.42 13.53 4.87
C GLN A 8 -11.67 12.19 4.72
N THR A 9 -11.88 11.46 3.63
CA THR A 9 -11.18 10.20 3.38
C THR A 9 -9.68 10.46 3.23
N PRO A 10 -8.81 9.75 3.97
CA PRO A 10 -7.37 9.99 3.94
C PRO A 10 -6.76 9.52 2.62
N ILE A 11 -5.68 10.17 2.19
CA ILE A 11 -4.96 9.83 0.96
C ILE A 11 -4.38 8.41 0.98
N THR A 12 -4.12 7.86 2.17
CA THR A 12 -3.72 6.45 2.34
C THR A 12 -4.77 5.47 1.79
N ALA A 13 -6.02 5.88 1.63
CA ALA A 13 -7.09 5.07 1.04
C ALA A 13 -6.99 4.92 -0.49
N LEU A 14 -6.19 5.74 -1.18
CA LEU A 14 -6.03 5.65 -2.64
C LEU A 14 -5.54 4.27 -3.06
N SER A 15 -6.24 3.63 -3.99
CA SER A 15 -5.78 2.39 -4.60
C SER A 15 -4.58 2.64 -5.51
N LEU A 16 -3.80 1.57 -5.77
CA LEU A 16 -2.67 1.63 -6.69
C LEU A 16 -3.10 2.14 -8.07
N ARG A 17 -4.28 1.72 -8.55
CA ARG A 17 -4.87 2.15 -9.83
C ARG A 17 -5.01 3.68 -9.88
N THR A 18 -5.59 4.28 -8.84
CA THR A 18 -5.78 5.72 -8.76
C THR A 18 -4.46 6.46 -8.68
N ARG A 19 -3.53 5.98 -7.85
CA ARG A 19 -2.18 6.59 -7.72
C ARG A 19 -1.41 6.55 -9.04
N MET A 20 -1.43 5.42 -9.75
CA MET A 20 -0.79 5.30 -11.08
C MET A 20 -1.43 6.23 -12.11
N LYS A 21 -2.76 6.39 -12.08
CA LYS A 21 -3.46 7.32 -12.96
C LYS A 21 -3.04 8.77 -12.70
N ILE A 22 -2.90 9.16 -11.42
CA ILE A 22 -2.40 10.49 -11.06
C ILE A 22 -0.95 10.67 -11.53
N ALA A 23 -0.09 9.68 -11.26
CA ALA A 23 1.32 9.71 -11.65
C ALA A 23 1.51 9.83 -13.17
N LEU A 24 0.71 9.10 -13.97
CA LEU A 24 0.75 9.17 -15.43
C LEU A 24 0.56 10.59 -15.96
N PHE A 25 -0.25 11.41 -15.29
CA PHE A 25 -0.59 12.77 -15.72
C PHE A 25 0.36 13.83 -15.15
N LEU A 26 0.99 13.58 -14.01
CA LEU A 26 1.82 14.56 -13.28
C LEU A 26 3.32 14.29 -13.37
N ASN A 27 3.77 13.07 -13.68
CA ASN A 27 5.20 12.79 -13.86
C ASN A 27 5.80 13.47 -15.11
N PRO A 28 5.11 13.54 -16.27
CA PRO A 28 5.67 14.24 -17.43
C PRO A 28 5.85 15.73 -17.13
N PRO A 29 7.05 16.30 -17.35
CA PRO A 29 7.32 17.68 -17.02
C PRO A 29 6.46 18.61 -17.88
N ARG A 30 5.94 19.67 -17.27
CA ARG A 30 5.24 20.76 -17.97
C ARG A 30 5.90 22.08 -17.63
N GLU A 31 6.34 22.79 -18.66
CA GLU A 31 6.99 24.10 -18.52
C GLU A 31 5.99 25.25 -18.41
N LEU A 32 4.74 25.01 -18.84
CA LEU A 32 3.66 25.99 -18.67
C LEU A 32 3.31 26.11 -17.19
N LEU A 33 3.49 27.33 -16.68
CA LEU A 33 3.11 27.69 -15.32
C LEU A 33 1.60 27.90 -15.23
N SER A 34 1.01 27.45 -14.13
CA SER A 34 -0.37 27.80 -13.77
C SER A 34 -0.48 29.27 -13.37
N HIS A 35 -1.70 29.72 -13.06
CA HIS A 35 -1.94 31.07 -12.54
C HIS A 35 -1.11 31.40 -11.28
N GLU A 36 -0.85 30.40 -10.44
CA GLU A 36 -0.02 30.52 -9.23
C GLU A 36 1.49 30.44 -9.51
N LYS A 37 1.90 30.54 -10.78
CA LYS A 37 3.30 30.46 -11.23
C LYS A 37 4.01 29.14 -10.88
N VAL A 38 3.25 28.07 -10.61
CA VAL A 38 3.79 26.73 -10.37
C VAL A 38 3.69 25.84 -11.61
N PRO A 39 4.63 24.91 -11.85
CA PRO A 39 4.56 23.98 -12.98
C PRO A 39 3.32 23.07 -12.89
N GLY A 40 2.63 22.80 -14.00
CA GLY A 40 1.45 21.92 -14.04
C GLY A 40 1.73 20.41 -13.86
N ASP A 41 2.82 20.05 -13.20
CA ASP A 41 3.30 18.68 -12.97
C ASP A 41 3.50 18.39 -11.48
N TYR A 42 4.14 17.27 -11.15
CA TYR A 42 4.35 16.85 -9.77
C TYR A 42 5.10 17.89 -8.92
N ARG A 43 5.92 18.75 -9.53
CA ARG A 43 6.71 19.77 -8.82
C ARG A 43 5.79 20.86 -8.30
N GLY A 44 4.88 21.36 -9.13
CA GLY A 44 3.89 22.34 -8.68
C GLY A 44 2.90 21.74 -7.68
N LEU A 45 2.51 20.47 -7.84
CA LEU A 45 1.72 19.80 -6.82
C LEU A 45 2.46 19.72 -5.48
N ALA A 46 3.75 19.37 -5.49
CA ALA A 46 4.56 19.30 -4.28
C ALA A 46 4.76 20.68 -3.63
N GLU A 47 4.92 21.73 -4.43
CA GLU A 47 5.00 23.11 -3.95
C GLU A 47 3.72 23.55 -3.25
N LEU A 48 2.55 23.28 -3.84
CA LEU A 48 1.24 23.55 -3.23
C LEU A 48 1.01 22.71 -1.95
N MET A 49 1.59 21.50 -1.88
CA MET A 49 1.61 20.66 -0.67
C MET A 49 2.63 21.13 0.39
N GLN A 50 3.31 22.26 0.17
CA GLN A 50 4.29 22.86 1.08
C GLN A 50 5.49 21.93 1.32
N PHE A 51 6.00 21.28 0.28
CA PHE A 51 7.32 20.64 0.32
C PHE A 51 8.42 21.66 0.04
N ALA A 52 9.55 21.54 0.73
CA ALA A 52 10.70 22.38 0.48
C ALA A 52 11.33 22.04 -0.87
N TYR A 53 11.98 23.01 -1.52
CA TYR A 53 12.61 22.83 -2.82
C TYR A 53 13.52 21.59 -2.89
N ILE A 54 14.32 21.33 -1.86
CA ILE A 54 15.23 20.18 -1.84
C ILE A 54 14.47 18.83 -1.79
N GLU A 55 13.31 18.79 -1.12
CA GLU A 55 12.44 17.61 -1.10
C GLU A 55 11.85 17.36 -2.50
N ILE A 56 11.43 18.44 -3.17
CA ILE A 56 10.89 18.39 -4.54
C ILE A 56 11.95 17.88 -5.52
N GLN A 57 13.18 18.37 -5.42
CA GLN A 57 14.31 17.86 -6.21
C GLN A 57 14.57 16.38 -5.92
N ASN A 58 14.54 15.99 -4.65
CA ASN A 58 14.74 14.60 -4.25
C ASN A 58 13.67 13.66 -4.84
N PHE A 59 12.40 14.09 -4.93
CA PHE A 59 11.36 13.29 -5.59
C PHE A 59 11.67 13.01 -7.06
N GLY A 60 12.31 13.95 -7.76
CA GLY A 60 12.73 13.77 -9.16
C GLY A 60 13.80 12.69 -9.37
N THR A 61 14.45 12.21 -8.32
CA THR A 61 15.44 11.12 -8.41
C THR A 61 14.80 9.73 -8.49
N TYR A 62 13.51 9.62 -8.12
CA TYR A 62 12.77 8.36 -8.14
C TYR A 62 12.18 8.12 -9.53
N GLN A 63 12.01 6.84 -9.88
CA GLN A 63 11.37 6.43 -11.13
C GLN A 63 9.93 6.96 -11.24
N GLU A 64 9.21 7.01 -10.11
CA GLU A 64 7.83 7.49 -10.02
C GLU A 64 7.73 8.63 -8.98
N PRO A 65 8.08 9.88 -9.37
CA PRO A 65 8.12 11.03 -8.45
C PRO A 65 6.77 11.30 -7.77
N THR A 66 5.66 11.25 -8.53
CA THR A 66 4.31 11.50 -8.01
C THR A 66 3.89 10.44 -6.99
N MET A 67 4.24 9.17 -7.21
CA MET A 67 3.95 8.10 -6.25
C MET A 67 4.64 8.39 -4.91
N LYS A 68 5.94 8.71 -4.96
CA LYS A 68 6.73 9.04 -3.78
C LYS A 68 6.21 10.28 -3.05
N LEU A 69 5.79 11.30 -3.81
CA LEU A 69 5.14 12.50 -3.29
C LEU A 69 3.86 12.15 -2.51
N LEU A 70 2.95 11.39 -3.11
CA LEU A 70 1.68 11.00 -2.48
C LEU A 70 1.89 10.13 -1.23
N ASP A 71 2.87 9.23 -1.24
CA ASP A 71 3.23 8.41 -0.08
C ASP A 71 3.80 9.25 1.06
N THR A 72 4.63 10.24 0.73
CA THR A 72 5.24 11.14 1.72
C THR A 72 4.20 12.11 2.28
N TRP A 73 3.33 12.65 1.41
CA TRP A 73 2.25 13.55 1.81
C TRP A 73 1.18 12.84 2.64
N GLY A 74 0.87 11.57 2.34
CA GLY A 74 -0.08 10.76 3.11
C GLY A 74 0.30 10.55 4.58
N LYS A 75 1.56 10.81 4.97
CA LYS A 75 2.02 10.79 6.37
C LYS A 75 1.78 12.10 7.10
N ARG A 76 1.47 13.20 6.39
CA ARG A 76 1.18 14.51 6.98
C ARG A 76 -0.29 14.58 7.43
N GLN A 77 -0.56 15.36 8.47
CA GLN A 77 -1.94 15.63 8.89
C GLN A 77 -2.68 16.44 7.82
N GLY A 78 -3.96 16.15 7.61
CA GLY A 78 -4.79 16.86 6.63
C GLY A 78 -4.64 16.39 5.18
N ALA A 79 -3.88 15.33 4.92
CA ALA A 79 -3.80 14.71 3.59
C ALA A 79 -5.08 13.90 3.27
N THR A 80 -6.09 14.56 2.73
CA THR A 80 -7.39 13.96 2.37
C THR A 80 -7.71 14.06 0.88
N PHE A 81 -8.71 13.31 0.42
CA PHE A 81 -9.20 13.36 -0.96
C PHE A 81 -9.71 14.75 -1.33
N GLY A 82 -10.46 15.39 -0.42
CA GLY A 82 -10.94 16.76 -0.63
C GLY A 82 -9.78 17.73 -0.83
N LYS A 83 -8.74 17.63 0.01
CA LYS A 83 -7.57 18.50 -0.14
C LYS A 83 -6.81 18.23 -1.44
N LEU A 84 -6.65 16.97 -1.84
CA LEU A 84 -6.03 16.65 -3.13
C LEU A 84 -6.80 17.27 -4.30
N MET A 85 -8.13 17.22 -4.28
CA MET A 85 -8.95 17.82 -5.33
C MET A 85 -8.78 19.34 -5.40
N GLU A 86 -8.80 20.03 -4.26
CA GLU A 86 -8.51 21.48 -4.20
C GLU A 86 -7.15 21.79 -4.82
N LEU A 87 -6.10 21.05 -4.44
CA LEU A 87 -4.76 21.26 -4.97
C LEU A 87 -4.67 21.00 -6.48
N LEU A 88 -5.38 19.99 -7.00
CA LEU A 88 -5.43 19.73 -8.43
C LEU A 88 -6.23 20.79 -9.21
N GLN A 89 -7.22 21.42 -8.59
CA GLN A 89 -7.95 22.56 -9.14
C GLN A 89 -7.05 23.80 -9.17
N GLU A 90 -6.31 24.08 -8.10
CA GLU A 90 -5.30 25.15 -8.04
C GLU A 90 -4.19 24.94 -9.08
N LEU A 91 -3.80 23.69 -9.33
CA LEU A 91 -2.87 23.30 -10.39
C LEU A 91 -3.48 23.38 -11.81
N GLN A 92 -4.78 23.67 -11.92
CA GLN A 92 -5.55 23.72 -13.17
C GLN A 92 -5.53 22.42 -13.98
N ARG A 93 -5.39 21.27 -13.30
CA ARG A 93 -5.40 19.95 -13.93
C ARG A 93 -6.82 19.38 -14.01
N TYR A 94 -7.71 20.11 -14.68
CA TYR A 94 -9.10 19.68 -14.91
C TYR A 94 -9.19 18.40 -15.75
N ASP A 95 -8.22 18.20 -16.65
CA ASP A 95 -8.05 16.96 -17.43
C ASP A 95 -7.85 15.75 -16.53
N LEU A 96 -7.04 15.91 -15.48
CA LEU A 96 -6.77 14.87 -14.50
C LEU A 96 -7.95 14.68 -13.55
N LEU A 97 -8.55 15.77 -13.06
CA LEU A 97 -9.70 15.73 -12.16
C LEU A 97 -10.86 14.93 -12.76
N ALA A 98 -11.20 15.19 -14.04
CA ALA A 98 -12.26 14.46 -14.73
C ALA A 98 -12.00 12.95 -14.81
N GLN A 99 -10.73 12.53 -14.80
CA GLN A 99 -10.34 11.12 -14.86
C GLN A 99 -10.26 10.46 -13.48
N VAL A 100 -9.93 11.22 -12.44
CA VAL A 100 -9.61 10.70 -11.11
C VAL A 100 -10.80 10.75 -10.16
N VAL A 101 -11.73 11.70 -10.30
CA VAL A 101 -12.92 11.82 -9.43
C VAL A 101 -13.73 10.50 -9.35
N PRO A 102 -14.06 9.81 -10.46
CA PRO A 102 -14.78 8.54 -10.36
C PRO A 102 -13.98 7.45 -9.61
N LEU A 103 -12.66 7.45 -9.77
CA LEU A 103 -11.78 6.50 -9.07
C LEU A 103 -11.69 6.80 -7.57
N LEU A 104 -11.69 8.09 -7.19
CA LEU A 104 -11.73 8.50 -5.79
C LEU A 104 -13.05 8.06 -5.14
N GLU A 105 -14.18 8.17 -5.83
CA GLU A 105 -15.47 7.72 -5.30
C GLU A 105 -15.49 6.21 -5.04
N GLU A 106 -14.94 5.42 -5.98
CA GLU A 106 -14.73 3.98 -5.82
C GLU A 106 -13.83 3.67 -4.60
N ASP A 107 -12.69 4.36 -4.50
CA ASP A 107 -11.73 4.18 -3.41
C ASP A 107 -12.32 4.57 -2.05
N ALA A 108 -13.08 5.67 -1.98
CA ALA A 108 -13.76 6.12 -0.76
C ALA A 108 -14.82 5.11 -0.31
N ALA A 109 -15.62 4.59 -1.23
CA ALA A 109 -16.60 3.54 -0.93
C ALA A 109 -15.93 2.24 -0.46
N ALA A 110 -14.79 1.87 -1.04
CA ALA A 110 -14.00 0.71 -0.60
C ALA A 110 -13.43 0.95 0.81
N TYR A 111 -12.90 2.14 1.08
CA TYR A 111 -12.38 2.51 2.39
C TYR A 111 -13.46 2.48 3.47
N GLN A 112 -14.63 3.06 3.22
CA GLN A 112 -15.76 3.02 4.16
C GLN A 112 -16.20 1.60 4.47
N ARG A 113 -16.28 0.73 3.46
CA ARG A 113 -16.58 -0.69 3.67
C ARG A 113 -15.53 -1.36 4.57
N ARG A 114 -14.24 -1.11 4.34
CA ARG A 114 -13.16 -1.65 5.20
C ARG A 114 -13.29 -1.17 6.65
N ILE A 115 -13.50 0.13 6.85
CA ILE A 115 -13.68 0.71 8.21
C ILE A 115 -14.92 0.13 8.89
N HIS A 116 -16.03 -0.05 8.16
CA HIS A 116 -17.25 -0.65 8.70
C HIS A 116 -17.05 -2.11 9.09
N MET A 117 -16.39 -2.90 8.24
CA MET A 117 -16.04 -4.30 8.54
C MET A 117 -15.13 -4.41 9.77
N GLN A 118 -14.11 -3.56 9.87
CA GLN A 118 -13.21 -3.50 11.04
C GLN A 118 -13.97 -3.16 12.33
N ARG A 119 -14.85 -2.15 12.30
CA ARG A 119 -15.65 -1.77 13.48
C ARG A 119 -16.63 -2.86 13.92
N ASN A 120 -17.14 -3.63 12.97
CA ASN A 120 -18.09 -4.72 13.25
C ASN A 120 -17.39 -6.06 13.57
N GLY A 121 -16.07 -6.08 13.74
CA GLY A 121 -15.31 -7.29 14.07
C GLY A 121 -15.26 -8.34 12.95
N GLN A 122 -15.69 -7.99 11.74
CA GLN A 122 -15.51 -8.82 10.54
C GLN A 122 -14.09 -8.56 10.02
N HIS A 123 -13.10 -9.03 10.75
CA HIS A 123 -11.69 -8.85 10.41
C HIS A 123 -11.43 -9.51 9.05
N LEU A 124 -10.89 -8.74 8.09
CA LEU A 124 -10.09 -9.37 7.03
C LEU A 124 -8.95 -10.09 7.73
N ILE A 125 -8.86 -11.39 7.49
CA ILE A 125 -7.98 -12.43 8.06
C ILE A 125 -6.54 -11.92 8.26
N GLN A 126 -6.32 -11.14 9.30
CA GLN A 126 -5.01 -10.83 9.82
C GLN A 126 -5.14 -11.16 11.29
N ASP A 127 -4.49 -12.24 11.67
CA ASP A 127 -4.43 -12.69 13.05
C ASP A 127 -3.91 -11.51 13.90
N PRO A 128 -4.52 -11.20 15.05
CA PRO A 128 -4.03 -10.16 15.95
C PRO A 128 -2.56 -10.33 16.36
N GLU A 129 -1.98 -11.52 16.22
CA GLU A 129 -0.54 -11.76 16.43
C GLU A 129 0.35 -11.24 15.28
N VAL A 130 -0.21 -10.93 14.10
CA VAL A 130 0.54 -10.48 12.92
C VAL A 130 0.65 -8.95 12.89
N THR A 131 1.79 -8.44 13.35
CA THR A 131 2.12 -7.01 13.28
C THR A 131 2.35 -6.56 11.83
N SER A 132 1.70 -5.47 11.42
CA SER A 132 1.99 -4.77 10.16
C SER A 132 3.43 -4.26 10.18
N GLY A 133 4.31 -4.89 9.39
CA GLY A 133 5.75 -4.64 9.43
C GLY A 133 6.12 -3.22 9.00
N ASP A 134 6.30 -2.34 9.98
CA ASP A 134 6.90 -1.00 9.82
C ASP A 134 8.11 -0.89 10.77
N SER A 135 9.11 -1.74 10.57
CA SER A 135 10.47 -1.57 11.13
C SER A 135 11.47 -2.51 10.45
N LEU A 136 12.33 -1.88 9.67
CA LEU A 136 13.70 -2.25 9.32
C LEU A 136 14.28 -3.44 10.13
N ASN A 137 14.82 -4.44 9.40
CA ASN A 137 15.72 -5.52 9.84
C ASN A 137 15.15 -6.90 10.24
N SER A 138 13.86 -7.18 10.09
CA SER A 138 13.32 -8.55 10.26
C SER A 138 13.43 -9.44 9.00
N SER A 139 14.20 -9.03 7.98
CA SER A 139 14.25 -9.74 6.69
C SER A 139 14.96 -11.10 6.73
N GLN A 140 15.62 -11.49 7.83
CA GLN A 140 16.43 -12.71 7.90
C GLN A 140 15.73 -13.90 8.59
N TYR A 141 14.61 -13.66 9.26
CA TYR A 141 13.92 -14.65 10.06
C TYR A 141 12.50 -14.85 9.53
N LEU A 142 12.13 -16.11 9.26
CA LEU A 142 10.85 -16.46 8.65
C LEU A 142 9.77 -16.74 9.71
N THR A 143 10.18 -17.18 10.91
CA THR A 143 9.29 -17.52 12.02
C THR A 143 9.71 -16.81 13.32
N VAL A 144 8.80 -16.77 14.30
CA VAL A 144 9.08 -16.25 15.66
C VAL A 144 10.17 -17.07 16.35
N ASP A 145 10.18 -18.39 16.11
CA ASP A 145 11.20 -19.30 16.64
C ASP A 145 12.59 -19.01 16.05
N ASP A 146 12.69 -18.66 14.77
CA ASP A 146 13.96 -18.24 14.16
C ASP A 146 14.50 -16.95 14.82
N PHE A 147 13.60 -16.03 15.19
CA PHE A 147 13.96 -14.80 15.89
C PHE A 147 14.44 -15.08 17.33
N LEU A 148 13.74 -15.97 18.06
CA LEU A 148 14.08 -16.33 19.45
C LEU A 148 15.34 -17.19 19.55
N SER A 149 15.53 -18.11 18.61
CA SER A 149 16.70 -18.98 18.56
C SER A 149 17.94 -18.30 17.97
N GLY A 150 17.74 -17.26 17.14
CA GLY A 150 18.81 -16.61 16.39
C GLY A 150 19.33 -17.44 15.21
N GLU A 151 18.72 -18.59 14.92
CA GLU A 151 19.08 -19.46 13.81
C GLU A 151 17.96 -19.44 12.76
N SER A 152 18.31 -19.17 11.50
CA SER A 152 17.34 -19.19 10.40
C SER A 152 17.11 -20.62 9.92
N THR A 153 15.89 -21.14 10.10
CA THR A 153 15.55 -22.48 9.64
C THR A 153 15.17 -22.48 8.15
N LEU A 154 16.05 -23.01 7.30
CA LEU A 154 15.77 -23.18 5.88
C LEU A 154 15.03 -24.50 5.61
N TYR A 155 13.96 -24.43 4.82
CA TYR A 155 13.19 -25.58 4.34
C TYR A 155 13.33 -25.71 2.82
N HIS A 156 13.29 -26.94 2.32
CA HIS A 156 13.32 -27.21 0.87
C HIS A 156 11.95 -27.00 0.22
N ALA A 157 10.86 -27.24 0.96
CA ALA A 157 9.50 -27.02 0.50
C ALA A 157 8.53 -26.79 1.67
N PHE A 158 7.39 -26.19 1.33
CA PHE A 158 6.26 -25.95 2.23
C PHE A 158 5.06 -26.79 1.76
N MET A 159 4.48 -27.60 2.65
CA MET A 159 3.37 -28.49 2.30
C MET A 159 2.03 -27.92 2.74
N LEU A 160 1.13 -27.74 1.77
CA LEU A 160 -0.26 -27.33 1.99
C LEU A 160 -1.19 -28.55 1.89
N HIS A 161 -2.12 -28.65 2.83
CA HIS A 161 -3.18 -29.66 2.84
C HIS A 161 -4.47 -29.03 3.36
N SER A 162 -5.62 -29.66 3.08
CA SER A 162 -6.90 -29.27 3.70
C SER A 162 -6.99 -29.81 5.13
N ASP A 163 -7.91 -29.30 5.94
CA ASP A 163 -8.15 -29.80 7.31
C ASP A 163 -8.92 -31.14 7.34
N ALA A 164 -9.14 -31.78 6.19
CA ALA A 164 -9.75 -33.10 6.11
C ALA A 164 -8.82 -34.16 6.73
N PRO A 165 -9.31 -35.09 7.58
CA PRO A 165 -8.45 -36.08 8.25
C PRO A 165 -7.60 -36.94 7.30
N GLU A 166 -8.12 -37.24 6.12
CA GLU A 166 -7.43 -38.01 5.07
C GLU A 166 -6.26 -37.23 4.48
N ASP A 167 -6.47 -35.94 4.16
CA ASP A 167 -5.43 -35.04 3.63
C ASP A 167 -4.30 -34.83 4.65
N VAL A 168 -4.65 -34.67 5.94
CA VAL A 168 -3.67 -34.53 7.03
C VAL A 168 -2.81 -35.78 7.15
N SER A 169 -3.45 -36.97 7.16
CA SER A 169 -2.76 -38.25 7.28
C SER A 169 -1.81 -38.48 6.11
N PHE A 170 -2.26 -38.17 4.89
CA PHE A 170 -1.44 -38.26 3.69
C PHE A 170 -0.27 -37.28 3.70
N ALA A 171 -0.50 -36.02 4.10
CA ALA A 171 0.54 -35.00 4.19
C ALA A 171 1.65 -35.41 5.20
N ILE A 172 1.27 -36.01 6.32
CA ILE A 172 2.23 -36.53 7.31
C ILE A 172 3.05 -37.68 6.73
N GLU A 173 2.42 -38.64 6.05
CA GLU A 173 3.12 -39.76 5.43
C GLU A 173 4.09 -39.29 4.34
N LEU A 174 3.64 -38.40 3.47
CA LEU A 174 4.44 -37.82 2.40
C LEU A 174 5.63 -37.05 2.98
N THR A 175 5.41 -36.24 4.02
CA THR A 175 6.47 -35.52 4.72
C THR A 175 7.54 -36.48 5.24
N ARG A 176 7.15 -37.57 5.92
CA ARG A 176 8.11 -38.57 6.43
C ARG A 176 8.94 -39.22 5.32
N LYS A 177 8.33 -39.48 4.17
CA LYS A 177 9.03 -40.06 3.01
C LYS A 177 10.01 -39.07 2.38
N LEU A 178 9.63 -37.80 2.25
CA LEU A 178 10.52 -36.77 1.73
C LEU A 178 11.68 -36.49 2.72
N GLU A 179 11.42 -36.53 4.01
CA GLU A 179 12.44 -36.40 5.06
C GLU A 179 13.42 -37.57 5.07
N SER A 180 12.98 -38.80 4.81
CA SER A 180 13.89 -39.95 4.68
C SER A 180 14.78 -39.88 3.44
N GLU A 181 14.37 -39.12 2.42
CA GLU A 181 15.16 -38.79 1.22
C GLU A 181 16.07 -37.55 1.43
N GLY A 182 16.11 -36.97 2.64
CA GLY A 182 16.99 -35.87 3.01
C GLY A 182 16.41 -34.47 2.77
N MET A 183 15.12 -34.35 2.40
CA MET A 183 14.45 -33.07 2.25
C MET A 183 13.84 -32.59 3.56
N LYS A 184 14.16 -31.36 3.94
CA LYS A 184 13.53 -30.67 5.09
C LYS A 184 12.23 -29.99 4.64
N ILE A 185 11.08 -30.46 5.13
CA ILE A 185 9.75 -30.00 4.73
C ILE A 185 9.07 -29.27 5.90
N PHE A 186 8.44 -28.12 5.62
CA PHE A 186 7.60 -27.43 6.61
C PHE A 186 6.14 -27.92 6.51
N LEU A 187 5.54 -28.25 7.65
CA LEU A 187 4.13 -28.61 7.79
C LEU A 187 3.51 -27.77 8.91
N ARG A 188 2.43 -27.03 8.59
CA ARG A 188 1.86 -25.97 9.45
C ARG A 188 1.33 -26.46 10.81
N ASN A 189 0.85 -27.70 10.89
CA ASN A 189 0.16 -28.24 12.07
C ASN A 189 0.92 -29.43 12.70
N ARG A 190 2.25 -29.46 12.57
CA ARG A 190 3.09 -30.52 13.16
C ARG A 190 3.43 -30.24 14.62
#